data_AF-B2D296-F1
#
_entry.id   AF-B2D296-F1
#
_cell.length_a   1.000
_cell.length_b   1.000
_cell.length_c   1.000
_cell.angle_alpha   90.00
_cell.angle_beta   90.00
_cell.angle_gamma   90.00
#
_symmetry.space_group_name_H-M   'P 1'
#
loop_
_entity.id
_entity.type
_entity.pdbx_description
1 polymer ?
#
loop_
_entity_poly.entity_id
_entity_poly.type
_entity_poly.pdbx_seq_one_letter_code
_entity_poly.pdbx_strand_id
1 'polypeptide(L)'
;MKGFLLVVAVAAVVLLASAHHLDLCAKSDEELIVQLQCQRSLATALSRLDQVNRQLQCDTDLCTVRKLCAEPDFVSALRMYFNDAEIEELHQLANRCDVNAHHDMA
;
A
#
# COMPACT_ATOMS: atom_id res chain seq x y z
N MET A 1 44.94 -27.99 -2.00
CA MET A 1 45.18 -26.58 -1.62
C MET A 1 44.21 -25.69 -2.39
N LYS A 2 43.65 -24.68 -1.70
CA LYS A 2 42.64 -23.68 -2.14
C LYS A 2 41.20 -24.22 -2.16
N GLY A 3 40.24 -23.80 -1.34
CA GLY A 3 40.13 -22.64 -0.45
C GLY A 3 38.99 -21.74 -0.91
N PHE A 4 37.87 -21.77 -0.17
CA PHE A 4 36.81 -20.77 0.04
C PHE A 4 36.20 -19.97 -1.12
N LEU A 5 34.85 -20.02 -1.23
CA LEU A 5 33.89 -18.88 -1.34
C LEU A 5 32.48 -19.45 -1.02
N LEU A 6 31.96 -19.45 0.21
CA LEU A 6 31.18 -18.41 0.91
C LEU A 6 30.08 -17.69 0.08
N VAL A 7 28.83 -18.06 0.40
CA VAL A 7 27.62 -17.22 0.58
C VAL A 7 27.10 -16.40 -0.60
N VAL A 8 25.92 -16.76 -1.11
CA VAL A 8 24.76 -15.84 -1.16
C VAL A 8 23.48 -16.64 -0.93
N ALA A 9 22.92 -16.52 0.27
CA ALA A 9 21.55 -16.84 0.56
C ALA A 9 20.66 -15.71 0.04
N VAL A 10 19.92 -15.91 -1.05
CA VAL A 10 18.65 -15.21 -1.33
C VAL A 10 17.78 -16.14 -2.19
N ALA A 11 17.33 -17.24 -1.59
CA ALA A 11 16.26 -18.06 -2.14
C ALA A 11 14.97 -17.72 -1.40
N ALA A 12 14.37 -16.59 -1.78
CA ALA A 12 12.97 -16.30 -1.51
C ALA A 12 12.48 -15.42 -2.66
N VAL A 13 12.13 -16.09 -3.75
CA VAL A 13 11.31 -15.53 -4.82
C VAL A 13 10.01 -15.08 -4.18
N VAL A 14 9.88 -13.77 -3.92
CA VAL A 14 8.59 -13.20 -3.55
C VAL A 14 7.74 -13.19 -4.81
N LEU A 15 6.62 -13.91 -4.70
CA LEU A 15 5.63 -14.16 -5.73
C LEU A 15 5.11 -12.85 -6.32
N LEU A 16 5.52 -12.55 -7.56
CA LEU A 16 4.83 -11.60 -8.44
C LEU A 16 3.52 -12.26 -8.88
N ALA A 17 2.48 -12.17 -8.05
CA ALA A 17 1.16 -12.68 -8.39
C ALA A 17 0.05 -11.80 -7.80
N SER A 18 -0.22 -10.67 -8.45
CA SER A 18 -1.60 -10.19 -8.66
C SER A 18 -1.61 -9.19 -9.83
N ALA A 19 -2.02 -9.66 -11.00
CA ALA A 19 -2.10 -8.91 -12.26
C ALA A 19 -3.23 -7.84 -12.31
N HIS A 20 -3.62 -7.31 -11.15
CA HIS A 20 -4.32 -6.04 -10.98
C HIS A 20 -3.68 -5.34 -9.78
N HIS A 21 -2.37 -5.12 -9.85
CA HIS A 21 -1.65 -4.38 -8.82
C HIS A 21 -2.30 -3.00 -8.70
N LEU A 22 -3.07 -2.79 -7.63
CA LEU A 22 -3.49 -1.45 -7.25
C LEU A 22 -2.22 -0.62 -7.16
N ASP A 23 -2.21 0.50 -7.88
CA ASP A 23 -1.06 1.37 -8.06
C ASP A 23 -0.33 1.64 -6.72
N LEU A 24 -1.09 1.77 -5.62
CA LEU A 24 -0.57 1.96 -4.26
C LEU A 24 0.45 0.90 -3.80
N CYS A 25 0.26 -0.38 -4.10
CA CYS A 25 1.17 -1.42 -3.64
C CYS A 25 2.48 -1.43 -4.43
N ALA A 26 2.47 -0.89 -5.66
CA ALA A 26 3.65 -0.77 -6.51
C ALA A 26 4.46 0.50 -6.23
N LYS A 27 3.84 1.54 -5.66
CA LYS A 27 4.52 2.79 -5.26
C LYS A 27 5.61 2.51 -4.22
N SER A 28 6.70 3.29 -4.28
CA SER A 28 7.72 3.34 -3.22
C SER A 28 7.15 3.88 -1.91
N ASP A 29 7.86 3.68 -0.79
CA ASP A 29 7.41 4.21 0.51
C ASP A 29 7.30 5.74 0.50
N GLU A 30 8.20 6.42 -0.20
CA GLU A 30 8.17 7.89 -0.33
C GLU A 30 6.94 8.36 -1.11
N GLU A 31 6.68 7.77 -2.28
CA GLU A 31 5.49 8.09 -3.08
C GLU A 31 4.20 7.76 -2.31
N LEU A 32 4.18 6.65 -1.59
CA LEU A 32 3.02 6.23 -0.82
C LEU A 32 2.77 7.14 0.39
N ILE A 33 3.81 7.63 1.07
CA ILE A 33 3.68 8.64 2.13
C ILE A 33 3.05 9.91 1.58
N VAL A 34 3.54 10.41 0.44
CA VAL A 34 3.00 11.63 -0.19
C VAL A 34 1.53 11.44 -0.57
N GLN A 35 1.19 10.29 -1.16
CA GLN A 35 -0.19 9.94 -1.48
C GLN A 35 -1.08 9.92 -0.24
N LEU A 36 -0.66 9.23 0.82
CA LEU A 36 -1.44 9.11 2.07
C LEU A 36 -1.60 10.46 2.78
N GLN A 37 -0.59 11.33 2.75
CA GLN A 37 -0.68 12.70 3.26
C GLN A 37 -1.71 13.51 2.48
N CYS A 38 -1.73 13.42 1.15
CA CYS A 38 -2.75 14.05 0.33
C CYS A 38 -4.16 13.54 0.69
N GLN A 39 -4.34 12.22 0.79
CA GLN A 39 -5.63 11.63 1.15
C GLN A 39 -6.13 12.12 2.51
N ARG A 40 -5.25 12.17 3.52
CA ARG A 40 -5.54 12.73 4.86
C ARG A 40 -5.93 14.21 4.83
N SER A 41 -5.35 14.99 3.92
CA SER A 41 -5.68 16.42 3.79
C SER A 41 -7.03 16.67 3.12
N LEU A 42 -7.45 15.79 2.20
CA LEU A 42 -8.73 15.88 1.49
C LEU A 42 -9.89 15.27 2.26
N ALA A 43 -9.60 14.27 3.09
CA ALA A 43 -10.58 13.60 3.93
C ALA A 43 -10.20 13.76 5.40
N THR A 44 -10.77 14.80 6.02
CA THR A 44 -10.73 15.02 7.48
C THR A 44 -11.25 13.82 8.28
N ALA A 45 -11.98 12.90 7.60
CA ALA A 45 -12.69 11.77 8.18
C ALA A 45 -12.10 10.40 7.84
N LEU A 46 -10.80 10.28 7.50
CA LEU A 46 -10.09 8.99 7.53
C LEU A 46 -9.91 8.42 8.96
N SER A 47 -10.82 8.75 9.87
CA SER A 47 -10.99 8.16 11.20
C SER A 47 -11.05 6.63 11.16
N ARG A 48 -11.52 6.06 10.04
CA ARG A 48 -11.50 4.62 9.82
C ARG A 48 -10.08 4.08 9.66
N LEU A 49 -9.18 4.79 8.96
CA LEU A 49 -7.76 4.40 8.91
C LEU A 49 -7.13 4.39 10.30
N ASP A 50 -7.46 5.34 11.18
CA ASP A 50 -6.94 5.33 12.55
C ASP A 50 -7.40 4.10 13.35
N GLN A 51 -8.64 3.66 13.12
CA GLN A 51 -9.15 2.44 13.72
C GLN A 51 -8.45 1.19 13.18
N VAL A 52 -8.23 1.14 11.88
CA VAL A 52 -7.55 0.02 11.21
C VAL A 52 -6.08 -0.03 11.61
N ASN A 53 -5.40 1.11 11.72
CA ASN A 53 -4.06 1.24 12.27
C ASN A 53 -3.98 0.58 13.65
N ARG A 54 -4.92 0.89 14.56
CA ARG A 54 -4.97 0.25 15.88
C ARG A 54 -5.22 -1.26 15.81
N GLN A 55 -6.13 -1.71 14.96
CA GLN A 55 -6.43 -3.14 14.80
C GLN A 55 -5.24 -3.94 14.24
N LEU A 56 -4.49 -3.33 13.31
CA LEU A 56 -3.30 -3.91 12.70
C LEU A 56 -2.03 -3.63 13.50
N GLN A 57 -2.11 -2.94 14.64
CA GLN A 57 -0.93 -2.54 15.44
C GLN A 57 0.10 -1.80 14.57
N CYS A 58 -0.37 -0.81 13.82
CA CYS A 58 0.42 0.07 12.98
C CYS A 58 0.39 1.48 13.54
N ASP A 59 1.56 2.11 13.63
CA ASP A 59 1.69 3.50 14.10
C ASP A 59 1.52 4.52 12.96
N THR A 60 1.49 4.05 11.71
CA THR A 60 1.38 4.90 10.51
C THR A 60 0.44 4.26 9.47
N ASP A 61 -0.17 5.11 8.64
CA ASP A 61 -0.98 4.65 7.51
C ASP A 61 -0.15 3.84 6.50
N LEU A 62 1.13 4.20 6.33
CA LEU A 62 2.08 3.46 5.50
C LEU A 62 2.20 2.00 5.96
N CYS A 63 2.35 1.77 7.27
CA CYS A 63 2.42 0.43 7.84
C CYS A 63 1.16 -0.37 7.51
N THR A 64 -0.02 0.23 7.66
CA THR A 64 -1.31 -0.41 7.37
C THR A 64 -1.41 -0.80 5.90
N VAL A 65 -1.14 0.13 4.98
CA VAL A 65 -1.20 -0.15 3.55
C VAL A 65 -0.18 -1.23 3.17
N ARG A 66 1.04 -1.18 3.70
CA ARG A 66 2.06 -2.21 3.43
C ARG A 66 1.68 -3.59 3.97
N LYS A 67 1.06 -3.67 5.15
CA LYS A 67 0.53 -4.95 5.67
C LYS A 67 -0.58 -5.49 4.77
N LEU A 68 -1.52 -4.64 4.34
CA LEU A 68 -2.58 -5.03 3.42
C LEU A 68 -2.02 -5.45 2.05
N CYS A 69 -0.97 -4.78 1.55
CA CYS A 69 -0.29 -5.15 0.31
C CYS A 69 0.51 -6.46 0.39
N ALA A 70 0.82 -6.94 1.60
CA ALA A 70 1.46 -8.24 1.80
C ALA A 70 0.45 -9.40 1.72
N GLU A 71 -0.85 -9.12 1.80
CA GLU A 71 -1.89 -10.11 1.60
C GLU A 71 -2.01 -10.51 0.12
N PRO A 72 -2.33 -11.78 -0.21
CA PRO A 72 -2.45 -12.24 -1.59
C PRO A 72 -3.49 -11.48 -2.42
N ASP A 73 -4.52 -10.94 -1.76
CA ASP A 73 -5.56 -10.12 -2.36
C ASP A 73 -5.81 -8.88 -1.50
N PHE A 74 -5.27 -7.76 -1.95
CA PHE A 74 -5.38 -6.46 -1.29
C PHE A 74 -6.83 -6.00 -1.11
N VAL A 75 -7.71 -6.24 -2.09
CA VAL A 75 -9.11 -5.78 -2.03
C VAL A 75 -9.87 -6.64 -1.02
N SER A 76 -9.64 -7.95 -1.02
CA SER A 76 -10.20 -8.84 -0.02
C SER A 76 -9.71 -8.50 1.39
N ALA A 77 -8.42 -8.13 1.55
CA ALA A 77 -7.87 -7.67 2.82
C ALA A 77 -8.51 -6.34 3.27
N LEU A 78 -8.68 -5.37 2.36
CA LEU A 78 -9.37 -4.11 2.65
C LEU A 78 -10.81 -4.36 3.13
N ARG A 79 -11.54 -5.28 2.51
CA ARG A 79 -12.93 -5.62 2.89
C ARG A 79 -13.08 -6.21 4.30
N MET A 80 -12.00 -6.69 4.91
CA MET A 80 -12.03 -7.10 6.32
C MET A 80 -12.20 -5.90 7.27
N TYR A 81 -11.83 -4.71 6.81
CA TYR A 81 -11.72 -3.50 7.62
C TYR A 81 -12.61 -2.36 7.14
N PHE A 82 -12.94 -2.31 5.85
CA PHE A 82 -13.71 -1.26 5.23
C PHE A 82 -14.92 -1.86 4.50
N ASN A 83 -16.04 -1.13 4.49
CA ASN A 83 -17.16 -1.48 3.63
C ASN A 83 -16.92 -0.99 2.19
N ASP A 84 -17.72 -1.45 1.22
CA ASP A 84 -17.51 -1.13 -0.19
C ASP A 84 -17.59 0.39 -0.48
N ALA A 85 -18.39 1.17 0.26
CA ALA A 85 -18.47 2.63 0.08
C ALA A 85 -17.20 3.33 0.59
N GLU A 86 -16.65 2.88 1.72
CA GLU A 86 -15.37 3.37 2.25
C GLU A 86 -14.20 3.00 1.33
N ILE A 87 -14.22 1.80 0.73
CA ILE A 87 -13.22 1.36 -0.25
C ILE A 87 -13.28 2.22 -1.51
N GLU A 88 -14.47 2.50 -2.01
CA GLU A 88 -14.67 3.40 -3.17
C GLU A 88 -14.19 4.82 -2.85
N GLU A 89 -14.46 5.34 -1.65
CA GLU A 89 -13.94 6.64 -1.22
C GLU A 89 -12.40 6.67 -1.19
N LEU A 90 -11.77 5.63 -0.60
CA LEU A 90 -10.32 5.47 -0.60
C LEU A 90 -9.75 5.42 -2.02
N HIS A 91 -10.42 4.73 -2.94
CA HIS A 91 -10.03 4.65 -4.35
C HIS A 91 -10.13 6.03 -5.04
N GLN A 92 -11.22 6.75 -4.85
CA GLN A 92 -11.39 8.09 -5.41
C GLN A 92 -10.40 9.11 -4.83
N LEU A 93 -10.06 8.99 -3.55
CA LEU A 93 -9.03 9.81 -2.93
C LEU A 93 -7.64 9.44 -3.47
N ALA A 94 -7.35 8.15 -3.66
CA ALA A 94 -6.10 7.70 -4.29
C ALA A 94 -5.94 8.30 -5.68
N ASN A 95 -6.95 8.20 -6.54
CA ASN A 95 -6.88 8.73 -7.90
C ASN A 95 -6.72 10.26 -7.93
N ARG A 96 -7.39 10.99 -7.02
CA ARG A 96 -7.23 12.45 -6.90
C ARG A 96 -5.85 12.86 -6.39
N CYS A 97 -5.22 12.02 -5.58
CA CYS A 97 -3.93 12.26 -4.96
C CYS A 97 -2.75 11.65 -5.72
N ASP A 98 -3.02 10.96 -6.83
CA ASP A 98 -1.97 10.32 -7.60
C ASP A 98 -1.18 11.37 -8.39
N VAL A 99 -0.02 11.72 -7.85
CA VAL A 99 0.91 12.68 -8.45
C VAL A 99 1.52 12.18 -9.76
N ASN A 100 1.48 10.85 -10.01
CA ASN A 100 2.00 10.25 -11.24
C ASN A 100 0.95 10.21 -12.37
N ALA A 101 -0.35 10.23 -12.06
CA ALA A 101 -1.41 10.33 -13.07
C ALA A 101 -1.40 11.67 -13.83
N HIS A 102 -0.76 12.70 -13.27
CA HIS A 102 -0.61 14.01 -13.90
C HIS A 102 0.63 14.16 -14.80
N HIS A 103 1.55 13.18 -14.86
CA HIS A 103 2.73 13.25 -15.73
C HIS A 103 2.51 12.70 -17.15
N ASP A 104 1.41 11.99 -17.40
CA ASP A 104 1.07 11.45 -18.73
C ASP A 104 0.12 12.37 -19.53
N MET A 105 -0.14 13.60 -19.05
CA MET A 105 -0.83 14.65 -19.80
C MET A 105 0.03 15.92 -19.89
N ALA A 106 1.20 15.81 -20.51
CA ALA A 106 1.99 16.95 -20.99
C ALA A 106 2.44 16.72 -22.43
#